data_AF-A0A2M7KQU7-F1
#
_entry.id   AF-A0A2M7KQU7-F1
#
_cell.length_a   1.000
_cell.length_b   1.000
_cell.length_c   1.000
_cell.angle_alpha   90.00
_cell.angle_beta   90.00
_cell.angle_gamma   90.00
#
_symmetry.space_group_name_H-M   'P 1'
#
loop_
_entity.id
_entity.type
_entity.pdbx_description
1 polymer ?
#
loop_
_entity_poly.entity_id
_entity_poly.type
_entity_poly.pdbx_seq_one_letter_code
_entity_poly.pdbx_strand_id
1 'polypeptide(L)'
;AKSGKVFTIYQQSRYAPYFRQVQKVLDSGVLGRIVMIKIAFNGFSRRWDWQTLQEYGGGNLLNTGPHPVDQALQLFGPGMPNVTCVMDRANTWGDAEDFVKLILTGEGRPLIDLEISSCDAYSLYTYHIHGTQGGLTGNTSSLKWKYYKPREAPKQKLIREPLPGQQYCSEKLVLHEKEWTVPQGKANLFGTMSEQYYGDLYKTLTEGVELVIKPEQVRQQIAVIEKAHKQNPLSRLEGK
;
A
#
# COMPACT_ATOMS: atom_id res chain seq x y z
N ALA A 1 -13.91 -22.56 -15.79
CA ALA A 1 -13.87 -21.53 -16.86
C ALA A 1 -14.41 -22.12 -18.16
N LYS A 2 -15.21 -21.38 -18.95
CA LYS A 2 -15.84 -21.90 -20.18
C LYS A 2 -14.82 -22.31 -21.28
N SER A 3 -13.66 -21.66 -21.35
CA SER A 3 -12.64 -21.89 -22.41
C SER A 3 -11.49 -22.82 -22.01
N GLY A 4 -11.38 -23.20 -20.73
CA GLY A 4 -10.25 -23.98 -20.21
C GLY A 4 -8.88 -23.28 -20.29
N LYS A 5 -8.83 -21.97 -20.59
CA LYS A 5 -7.58 -21.19 -20.64
C LYS A 5 -7.29 -20.49 -19.31
N VAL A 6 -6.00 -20.28 -19.03
CA VAL A 6 -5.54 -19.45 -17.91
C VAL A 6 -5.63 -17.98 -18.30
N PHE A 7 -6.25 -17.17 -17.45
CA PHE A 7 -6.31 -15.71 -17.56
C PHE A 7 -5.75 -15.10 -16.28
N THR A 8 -4.79 -14.20 -16.42
CA THR A 8 -4.12 -13.53 -15.30
C THR A 8 -3.83 -12.08 -15.68
N ILE A 9 -3.69 -11.24 -14.66
CA ILE A 9 -3.38 -9.82 -14.80
C ILE A 9 -1.94 -9.61 -14.37
N TYR A 10 -1.23 -8.76 -15.09
CA TYR A 10 0.15 -8.41 -14.78
C TYR A 10 0.24 -7.48 -13.55
N GLN A 11 0.04 -8.04 -12.35
CA GLN A 11 0.21 -7.35 -11.06
C GLN A 11 1.61 -7.63 -10.47
N GLN A 12 2.64 -7.24 -11.22
CA GLN A 12 4.04 -7.49 -10.86
C GLN A 12 4.47 -6.78 -9.57
N SER A 13 3.78 -5.72 -9.14
CA SER A 13 4.08 -4.97 -7.91
C SER A 13 4.04 -5.83 -6.63
N ARG A 14 3.31 -6.95 -6.63
CA ARG A 14 3.32 -7.94 -5.53
C ARG A 14 4.69 -8.62 -5.34
N TYR A 15 5.50 -8.63 -6.39
CA TYR A 15 6.82 -9.24 -6.41
C TYR A 15 7.92 -8.25 -5.98
N ALA A 16 7.58 -6.99 -5.74
CA ALA A 16 8.55 -5.97 -5.38
C ALA A 16 9.34 -6.37 -4.13
N PRO A 17 10.68 -6.34 -4.15
CA PRO A 17 11.51 -6.72 -3.01
C PRO A 17 11.16 -5.98 -1.72
N TYR A 18 10.90 -4.67 -1.79
CA TYR A 18 10.48 -3.87 -0.63
C TYR A 18 9.14 -4.34 -0.07
N PHE A 19 8.17 -4.64 -0.94
CA PHE A 19 6.83 -5.04 -0.52
C PHE A 19 6.85 -6.43 0.13
N ARG A 20 7.56 -7.38 -0.48
CA ARG A 20 7.81 -8.70 0.12
C ARG A 20 8.53 -8.59 1.46
N GLN A 21 9.43 -7.62 1.62
CA GLN A 21 10.08 -7.36 2.91
C GLN A 21 9.11 -6.77 3.93
N VAL A 22 8.23 -5.85 3.54
CA VAL A 22 7.14 -5.36 4.40
C VAL A 22 6.31 -6.54 4.89
N GLN A 23 5.82 -7.40 3.99
CA GLN A 23 5.05 -8.60 4.37
C GLN A 23 5.81 -9.47 5.36
N LYS A 24 7.08 -9.79 5.11
CA LYS A 24 7.92 -10.57 6.05
C LYS A 24 8.00 -9.96 7.44
N VAL A 25 8.10 -8.63 7.55
CA VAL A 25 8.15 -7.96 8.86
C VAL A 25 6.80 -8.07 9.56
N LEU A 26 5.68 -7.85 8.86
CA LEU A 26 4.35 -7.99 9.45
C LEU A 26 4.05 -9.43 9.87
N ASP A 27 4.35 -10.40 9.00
CA ASP A 27 4.14 -11.83 9.23
C ASP A 27 4.99 -12.37 10.41
N SER A 28 6.14 -11.76 10.68
CA SER A 28 6.97 -12.12 11.84
C SER A 28 6.31 -11.80 13.19
N GLY A 29 5.23 -11.00 13.21
CA GLY A 29 4.52 -10.59 14.41
C GLY A 29 5.29 -9.61 15.31
N VAL A 30 6.48 -9.18 14.89
CA VAL A 30 7.41 -8.37 15.69
C VAL A 30 6.87 -6.97 16.04
N LEU A 31 5.97 -6.43 15.21
CA LEU A 31 5.30 -5.16 15.46
C LEU A 31 4.00 -5.31 16.26
N GLY A 32 3.63 -6.53 16.65
CA GLY A 32 2.35 -6.84 17.29
C GLY A 32 1.17 -6.70 16.33
N ARG A 33 0.01 -6.28 16.86
CA ARG A 33 -1.18 -6.01 16.05
C ARG A 33 -0.96 -4.73 15.26
N ILE A 34 -1.18 -4.79 13.94
CA ILE A 34 -1.09 -3.62 13.08
C ILE A 34 -2.34 -2.76 13.23
N VAL A 35 -2.14 -1.48 13.52
CA VAL A 35 -3.21 -0.50 13.73
C VAL A 35 -3.46 0.29 12.44
N MET A 36 -2.38 0.76 11.81
CA MET A 36 -2.46 1.60 10.61
C MET A 36 -1.31 1.28 9.65
N ILE A 37 -1.61 1.32 8.36
CA ILE A 37 -0.64 1.19 7.27
C ILE A 37 -0.83 2.41 6.37
N LYS A 38 0.17 3.28 6.35
CA LYS A 38 0.22 4.41 5.42
C LYS A 38 1.04 4.01 4.19
N ILE A 39 0.49 4.23 3.01
CA ILE A 39 1.11 3.95 1.72
C ILE A 39 1.12 5.24 0.91
N ALA A 40 2.28 5.71 0.49
CA ALA A 40 2.39 6.93 -0.31
C ALA A 40 3.18 6.66 -1.59
N PHE A 41 2.50 6.77 -2.72
CA PHE A 41 3.08 6.71 -4.06
C PHE A 41 3.07 8.12 -4.63
N ASN A 42 3.82 8.97 -3.95
CA ASN A 42 3.82 10.41 -4.15
C ASN A 42 5.05 10.90 -4.91
N GLY A 43 4.90 12.03 -5.57
CA GLY A 43 5.96 12.85 -6.10
C GLY A 43 5.44 14.23 -6.51
N PHE A 44 6.32 15.02 -7.12
CA PHE A 44 5.98 16.35 -7.63
C PHE A 44 6.30 16.42 -9.12
N SER A 45 5.27 16.31 -9.96
CA SER A 45 5.42 16.32 -11.41
C SER A 45 4.14 16.79 -12.09
N ARG A 46 4.27 17.18 -13.36
CA ARG A 46 3.15 17.52 -14.23
C ARG A 46 3.13 16.54 -15.39
N ARG A 47 1.92 16.19 -15.85
CA ARG A 47 1.68 15.36 -17.04
C ARG A 47 0.71 16.06 -17.98
N TRP A 48 0.77 15.72 -19.26
CA TRP A 48 -0.05 16.31 -20.34
C TRP A 48 -0.27 15.32 -21.50
N ASP A 49 -0.25 14.03 -21.20
CA ASP A 49 -0.42 12.94 -22.17
C ASP A 49 -1.78 12.25 -22.02
N TRP A 50 -2.07 11.24 -22.83
CA TRP A 50 -3.36 10.53 -22.80
C TRP A 50 -3.75 9.99 -21.42
N GLN A 51 -2.78 9.74 -20.54
CA GLN A 51 -3.00 9.28 -19.17
C GLN A 51 -3.63 10.34 -18.26
N THR A 52 -3.76 11.58 -18.72
CA THR A 52 -4.44 12.67 -18.02
C THR A 52 -5.89 12.84 -18.47
N LEU A 53 -6.34 12.06 -19.45
CA LEU A 53 -7.65 12.19 -20.08
C LEU A 53 -8.59 11.08 -19.64
N GLN A 54 -9.74 11.46 -19.10
CA GLN A 54 -10.76 10.52 -18.64
C GLN A 54 -11.39 9.70 -19.79
N GLU A 55 -11.33 10.18 -21.04
CA GLU A 55 -11.84 9.42 -22.21
C GLU A 55 -11.02 8.14 -22.48
N TYR A 56 -9.75 8.09 -22.06
CA TYR A 56 -8.88 6.93 -22.16
C TYR A 56 -8.72 6.18 -20.83
N GLY A 57 -9.55 6.49 -19.83
CA GLY A 57 -9.39 5.94 -18.48
C GLY A 57 -8.11 6.43 -17.78
N GLY A 58 -7.69 7.67 -18.05
CA GLY A 58 -6.59 8.33 -17.36
C GLY A 58 -6.92 8.66 -15.90
N GLY A 59 -5.92 9.19 -15.20
CA GLY A 59 -5.98 9.53 -13.78
C GLY A 59 -5.00 8.70 -12.95
N ASN A 60 -4.47 9.28 -11.88
CA ASN A 60 -3.46 8.61 -11.05
C ASN A 60 -4.00 7.35 -10.37
N LEU A 61 -5.30 7.26 -10.05
CA LEU A 61 -5.85 6.04 -9.48
C LEU A 61 -5.92 4.89 -10.48
N LEU A 62 -6.12 5.18 -11.77
CA LEU A 62 -6.15 4.17 -12.84
C LEU A 62 -4.77 3.89 -13.44
N ASN A 63 -3.84 4.83 -13.38
CA ASN A 63 -2.48 4.71 -13.91
C ASN A 63 -1.50 4.11 -12.88
N THR A 64 -1.31 4.80 -11.75
CA THR A 64 -0.37 4.36 -10.70
C THR A 64 -1.08 3.48 -9.67
N GLY A 65 -2.33 3.80 -9.35
CA GLY A 65 -3.14 3.13 -8.33
C GLY A 65 -3.27 1.61 -8.44
N PRO A 66 -3.22 0.97 -9.62
CA PRO A 66 -3.17 -0.49 -9.70
C PRO A 66 -2.04 -1.13 -8.87
N HIS A 67 -0.95 -0.41 -8.60
CA HIS A 67 0.14 -0.94 -7.77
C HIS A 67 -0.12 -0.80 -6.26
N PRO A 68 -0.25 0.41 -5.68
CA PRO A 68 -0.43 0.57 -4.25
C PRO A 68 -1.80 0.11 -3.75
N VAL A 69 -2.86 0.17 -4.55
CA VAL A 69 -4.19 -0.34 -4.13
C VAL A 69 -4.18 -1.87 -4.04
N ASP A 70 -3.50 -2.55 -4.95
CA ASP A 70 -3.33 -3.99 -4.86
C ASP A 70 -2.52 -4.37 -3.61
N GLN A 71 -1.38 -3.71 -3.39
CA GLN A 71 -0.57 -3.91 -2.18
C GLN A 71 -1.35 -3.59 -0.90
N ALA A 72 -2.14 -2.52 -0.88
CA ALA A 72 -3.03 -2.18 0.22
C ALA A 72 -4.01 -3.31 0.53
N LEU A 73 -4.65 -3.88 -0.49
CA LEU A 73 -5.62 -4.96 -0.31
C LEU A 73 -4.95 -6.27 0.17
N GLN A 74 -3.74 -6.56 -0.31
CA GLN A 74 -2.94 -7.67 0.23
C GLN A 74 -2.66 -7.50 1.73
N LEU A 75 -2.34 -6.28 2.17
CA LEU A 75 -2.05 -5.96 3.57
C LEU A 75 -3.31 -5.81 4.45
N PHE A 76 -4.42 -5.40 3.85
CA PHE A 76 -5.74 -5.34 4.51
C PHE A 76 -6.25 -6.76 4.81
N GLY A 77 -5.96 -7.71 3.92
CA GLY A 77 -6.38 -9.10 4.04
C GLY A 77 -7.73 -9.38 3.37
N PRO A 78 -8.31 -10.57 3.60
CA PRO A 78 -9.50 -11.00 2.88
C PRO A 78 -10.75 -10.19 3.26
N GLY A 79 -11.63 -10.01 2.27
CA GLY A 79 -12.90 -9.29 2.42
C GLY A 79 -12.86 -7.87 1.87
N MET A 80 -14.04 -7.35 1.50
CA MET A 80 -14.16 -6.04 0.87
C MET A 80 -14.04 -4.93 1.93
N PRO A 81 -13.13 -3.95 1.78
CA PRO A 81 -13.07 -2.82 2.68
C PRO A 81 -14.25 -1.87 2.48
N ASN A 82 -14.59 -1.13 3.54
CA ASN A 82 -15.29 0.14 3.40
C ASN A 82 -14.33 1.17 2.80
N VAL A 83 -14.79 1.89 1.79
CA VAL A 83 -13.96 2.82 1.00
C VAL A 83 -14.41 4.25 1.26
N THR A 84 -13.47 5.12 1.63
CA THR A 84 -13.64 6.58 1.63
C THR A 84 -12.52 7.19 0.82
N CYS A 85 -12.83 8.06 -0.13
CA CYS A 85 -11.85 8.64 -1.03
C CYS A 85 -12.10 10.12 -1.27
N VAL A 86 -11.01 10.88 -1.37
CA VAL A 86 -10.99 12.25 -1.90
C VAL A 86 -10.03 12.28 -3.08
N MET A 87 -10.42 12.89 -4.18
CA MET A 87 -9.57 13.11 -5.34
C MET A 87 -9.52 14.58 -5.70
N ASP A 88 -8.41 14.99 -6.33
CA ASP A 88 -8.28 16.32 -6.90
C ASP A 88 -7.43 16.30 -8.17
N ARG A 89 -7.58 17.34 -8.99
CA ARG A 89 -6.79 17.61 -10.18
C ARG A 89 -5.95 18.86 -9.91
N ALA A 90 -4.76 18.65 -9.35
CA ALA A 90 -3.87 19.71 -8.88
C ALA A 90 -2.91 20.24 -9.96
N ASN A 91 -2.20 19.35 -10.67
CA ASN A 91 -1.04 19.71 -11.50
C ASN A 91 -1.15 19.25 -12.97
N THR A 92 -2.00 18.28 -13.26
CA THR A 92 -2.11 17.60 -14.55
C THR A 92 -2.87 18.41 -15.61
N TRP A 93 -2.49 18.22 -16.87
CA TRP A 93 -3.07 18.89 -18.04
C TRP A 93 -3.98 17.90 -18.76
N GLY A 94 -5.18 17.77 -18.22
CA GLY A 94 -6.25 16.90 -18.70
C GLY A 94 -7.46 17.05 -17.80
N ASP A 95 -8.43 16.14 -17.89
CA ASP A 95 -9.63 16.12 -17.05
C ASP A 95 -9.64 15.03 -15.97
N ALA A 96 -8.60 14.20 -15.88
CA ALA A 96 -8.47 13.19 -14.83
C ALA A 96 -7.74 13.71 -13.58
N GLU A 97 -7.85 12.98 -12.47
CA GLU A 97 -7.22 13.32 -11.19
C GLU A 97 -5.73 12.99 -11.16
N ASP A 98 -4.97 13.75 -10.35
CA ASP A 98 -3.57 13.47 -10.05
C ASP A 98 -3.23 13.52 -8.55
N PHE A 99 -4.24 13.78 -7.72
CA PHE A 99 -4.22 13.59 -6.29
C PHE A 99 -5.32 12.62 -5.87
N VAL A 100 -4.97 11.62 -5.07
CA VAL A 100 -5.88 10.61 -4.54
C VAL A 100 -5.53 10.35 -3.08
N LYS A 101 -6.52 10.52 -2.20
CA LYS A 101 -6.49 10.08 -0.81
C LYS A 101 -7.53 8.99 -0.62
N LEU A 102 -7.11 7.79 -0.22
CA LEU A 102 -7.96 6.62 -0.09
C LEU A 102 -7.82 6.02 1.31
N ILE A 103 -8.92 5.97 2.05
CA ILE A 103 -9.02 5.36 3.36
C ILE A 103 -9.82 4.06 3.25
N LEU A 104 -9.20 2.94 3.66
CA LEU A 104 -9.85 1.62 3.71
C LEU A 104 -10.00 1.17 5.16
N THR A 105 -11.21 0.75 5.51
CA THR A 105 -11.53 0.27 6.87
C THR A 105 -12.29 -1.06 6.83
N GLY A 106 -12.17 -1.82 7.91
CA GLY A 106 -12.92 -3.05 8.13
C GLY A 106 -12.74 -3.53 9.56
N GLU A 107 -13.73 -4.26 10.08
CA GLU A 107 -13.67 -4.78 11.44
C GLU A 107 -12.48 -5.73 11.62
N GLY A 108 -11.69 -5.52 12.67
CA GLY A 108 -10.49 -6.31 12.94
C GLY A 108 -9.36 -6.16 11.93
N ARG A 109 -9.47 -5.23 10.97
CA ARG A 109 -8.44 -4.95 9.95
C ARG A 109 -7.63 -3.70 10.31
N PRO A 110 -6.37 -3.57 9.82
CA PRO A 110 -5.64 -2.32 9.95
C PRO A 110 -6.34 -1.22 9.13
N LEU A 111 -6.27 0.02 9.62
CA LEU A 111 -6.62 1.20 8.83
C LEU A 111 -5.61 1.34 7.69
N ILE A 112 -6.06 1.37 6.44
CA ILE A 112 -5.20 1.75 5.32
C ILE A 112 -5.42 3.23 5.04
N ASP A 113 -4.31 3.98 5.00
CA ASP A 113 -4.23 5.35 4.53
C ASP A 113 -3.33 5.38 3.30
N LEU A 114 -3.93 5.38 2.12
CA LEU A 114 -3.24 5.35 0.84
C LEU A 114 -3.30 6.73 0.17
N GLU A 115 -2.16 7.18 -0.31
CA GLU A 115 -2.02 8.43 -1.05
C GLU A 115 -1.29 8.20 -2.37
N ILE A 116 -1.80 8.82 -3.42
CA ILE A 116 -1.14 8.93 -4.72
C ILE A 116 -1.22 10.39 -5.11
N SER A 117 -0.07 11.07 -5.12
CA SER A 117 -0.03 12.51 -5.36
C SER A 117 1.05 12.86 -6.37
N SER A 118 0.70 13.71 -7.34
CA SER A 118 1.65 14.41 -8.21
C SER A 118 1.97 15.84 -7.73
N CYS A 119 1.48 16.25 -6.56
CA CYS A 119 1.72 17.57 -5.97
C CYS A 119 2.46 17.53 -4.63
N ASP A 120 3.11 16.42 -4.28
CA ASP A 120 3.92 16.28 -3.06
C ASP A 120 5.43 16.36 -3.36
N ALA A 121 6.03 17.51 -3.03
CA ALA A 121 7.47 17.76 -3.21
C ALA A 121 8.36 17.07 -2.16
N TYR A 122 7.79 16.57 -1.06
CA TYR A 122 8.54 16.01 0.06
C TYR A 122 7.99 14.63 0.44
N SER A 123 7.89 13.73 -0.53
CA SER A 123 7.50 12.33 -0.30
C SER A 123 8.52 11.63 0.62
N LEU A 124 8.14 11.47 1.90
CA LEU A 124 9.05 10.99 2.96
C LEU A 124 9.18 9.47 3.04
N TYR A 125 8.17 8.73 2.55
CA TYR A 125 8.10 7.29 2.66
C TYR A 125 7.23 6.70 1.55
N THR A 126 7.46 5.42 1.24
CA THR A 126 6.48 4.58 0.54
C THR A 126 5.59 3.86 1.54
N TYR A 127 6.15 3.41 2.66
CA TYR A 127 5.42 2.76 3.75
C TYR A 127 5.72 3.44 5.09
N HIS A 128 4.68 3.64 5.88
CA HIS A 128 4.78 4.01 7.28
C HIS A 128 3.72 3.27 8.10
N ILE A 129 4.14 2.36 8.96
CA ILE A 129 3.28 1.35 9.60
C ILE A 129 3.33 1.49 11.11
N HIS A 130 2.16 1.48 11.73
CA HIS A 130 1.97 1.53 13.18
C HIS A 130 1.49 0.19 13.69
N GLY A 131 2.26 -0.41 14.60
CA GLY A 131 1.89 -1.61 15.33
C GLY A 131 1.87 -1.37 16.85
N THR A 132 1.16 -2.22 17.58
CA THR A 132 1.07 -2.11 19.05
C THR A 132 2.41 -2.31 19.76
N GLN A 133 3.40 -2.92 19.09
CA GLN A 133 4.72 -3.21 19.67
C GLN A 133 5.87 -2.52 18.94
N GLY A 134 5.59 -1.72 17.90
CA GLY A 134 6.63 -1.08 17.09
C GLY A 134 6.09 -0.44 15.82
N GLY A 135 6.99 -0.03 14.93
CA GLY A 135 6.63 0.52 13.63
C GLY A 135 7.68 0.23 12.56
N LEU A 136 7.28 0.41 11.31
CA LEU A 136 8.13 0.30 10.13
C LEU A 136 8.00 1.56 9.28
N THR A 137 9.10 2.02 8.70
CA THR A 137 9.10 3.12 7.74
C THR A 137 10.15 2.92 6.66
N GLY A 138 9.90 3.42 5.46
CA GLY A 138 10.90 3.46 4.40
C GLY A 138 10.30 3.58 3.01
N ASN A 139 11.14 3.39 2.01
CA ASN A 139 10.81 3.53 0.60
C ASN A 139 11.12 2.24 -0.19
N THR A 140 11.14 2.34 -1.51
CA THR A 140 11.36 1.20 -2.42
C THR A 140 12.79 0.64 -2.38
N SER A 141 13.74 1.38 -1.80
CA SER A 141 15.16 1.02 -1.73
C SER A 141 15.62 0.65 -0.33
N SER A 142 15.00 1.19 0.72
CA SER A 142 15.34 0.87 2.10
C SER A 142 14.15 0.92 3.04
N LEU A 143 14.16 0.04 4.03
CA LEU A 143 13.17 -0.07 5.10
C LEU A 143 13.90 -0.16 6.43
N LYS A 144 13.31 0.42 7.47
CA LYS A 144 13.72 0.20 8.85
C LYS A 144 12.52 0.00 9.73
N TRP A 145 12.69 -0.78 10.79
CA TRP A 145 11.65 -1.01 11.76
C TRP A 145 12.21 -1.10 13.17
N LYS A 146 11.42 -0.61 14.11
CA LYS A 146 11.78 -0.50 15.52
C LYS A 146 10.64 -1.04 16.37
N TYR A 147 10.96 -1.84 17.37
CA TYR A 147 9.97 -2.50 18.21
C TYR A 147 10.53 -2.78 19.60
N TYR A 148 9.63 -2.98 20.57
CA TYR A 148 9.98 -3.53 21.88
C TYR A 148 9.44 -4.96 21.99
N LYS A 149 9.99 -5.75 22.92
CA LYS A 149 9.44 -7.07 23.23
C LYS A 149 8.61 -6.98 24.52
N PRO A 150 7.34 -7.42 24.55
CA PRO A 150 6.51 -7.35 25.75
C PRO A 150 7.13 -7.98 26.99
N ARG A 151 7.92 -9.05 26.83
CA ARG A 151 8.64 -9.72 27.93
C ARG A 151 9.76 -8.88 28.56
N GLU A 152 10.27 -7.87 27.85
CA GLU A 152 11.31 -6.94 28.30
C GLU A 152 10.70 -5.64 28.83
N ALA A 153 9.39 -5.43 28.66
CA ALA A 153 8.70 -4.24 29.10
C ALA A 153 8.38 -4.28 30.61
N PRO A 154 8.46 -3.15 31.32
CA PRO A 154 7.97 -3.05 32.68
C PRO A 154 6.49 -3.43 32.79
N LYS A 155 6.10 -4.06 33.91
CA LYS A 155 4.68 -4.31 34.18
C LYS A 155 4.02 -3.03 34.68
N GLN A 156 2.96 -2.61 34.00
CA GLN A 156 2.20 -1.44 34.39
C GLN A 156 1.05 -1.75 35.35
N LYS A 157 0.74 -0.79 36.22
CA LYS A 157 -0.47 -0.76 37.04
C LYS A 157 -1.25 0.49 36.67
N LEU A 158 -2.56 0.33 36.46
CA LEU A 158 -3.44 1.47 36.17
C LEU A 158 -3.47 2.42 37.37
N ILE A 159 -3.00 3.64 37.15
CA ILE A 159 -3.17 4.75 38.10
C ILE A 159 -4.47 5.45 37.73
N ARG A 160 -5.47 5.36 38.60
CA ARG A 160 -6.78 5.99 38.38
C ARG A 160 -6.84 7.44 38.85
N GLU A 161 -6.01 7.77 39.84
CA GLU A 161 -5.96 9.11 40.40
C GLU A 161 -5.06 10.04 39.58
N PRO A 162 -5.32 11.36 39.58
CA PRO A 162 -4.44 12.33 38.95
C PRO A 162 -3.02 12.23 39.48
N LEU A 163 -2.03 12.29 38.58
CA LEU A 163 -0.63 12.38 38.99
C LEU A 163 -0.37 13.72 39.70
N PRO A 164 0.51 13.74 40.71
CA PRO A 164 0.80 14.97 41.44
C PRO A 164 1.48 16.00 40.52
N GLY A 165 0.94 17.22 40.49
CA GLY A 165 1.46 18.32 39.67
C GLY A 165 1.24 18.11 38.17
N GLN A 166 2.10 18.72 37.35
CA GLN A 166 2.05 18.61 35.88
C GLN A 166 2.98 17.49 35.39
N GLN A 167 2.66 16.24 35.75
CA GLN A 167 3.45 15.06 35.39
C GLN A 167 2.66 14.09 34.50
N TYR A 168 3.38 13.31 33.72
CA TYR A 168 2.85 12.19 32.92
C TYR A 168 3.50 10.88 33.38
N CYS A 169 2.77 9.77 33.27
CA CYS A 169 3.38 8.47 33.43
C CYS A 169 4.40 8.25 32.31
N SER A 170 5.54 7.63 32.64
CA SER A 170 6.56 7.29 31.66
C SER A 170 7.11 5.90 31.93
N GLU A 171 7.64 5.30 30.88
CA GLU A 171 8.39 4.05 30.97
C GLU A 171 9.56 4.09 30.01
N LYS A 172 10.56 3.26 30.28
CA LYS A 172 11.68 3.03 29.37
C LYS A 172 11.53 1.65 28.75
N LEU A 173 11.23 1.62 27.45
CA LEU A 173 11.18 0.39 26.67
C LEU A 173 12.56 0.08 26.09
N VAL A 174 12.95 -1.21 26.10
CA VAL A 174 14.13 -1.69 25.36
C VAL A 174 13.74 -1.82 23.89
N LEU A 175 14.28 -0.95 23.05
CA LEU A 175 13.98 -0.91 21.62
C LEU A 175 15.01 -1.70 20.82
N HIS A 176 14.51 -2.52 19.90
CA HIS A 176 15.28 -3.25 18.91
C HIS A 176 15.03 -2.61 17.55
N GLU A 177 16.10 -2.32 16.80
CA GLU A 177 16.03 -1.71 15.47
C GLU A 177 16.67 -2.63 14.45
N LYS A 178 16.05 -2.72 13.27
CA LYS A 178 16.54 -3.49 12.13
C LYS A 178 16.32 -2.68 10.86
N GLU A 179 17.18 -2.93 9.89
CA GLU A 179 17.14 -2.27 8.60
C GLU A 179 17.25 -3.30 7.48
N TRP A 180 16.75 -2.93 6.31
CA TRP A 180 16.85 -3.67 5.08
C TRP A 180 17.07 -2.69 3.94
N THR A 181 18.00 -3.03 3.06
CA THR A 181 18.19 -2.34 1.78
C THR A 181 17.98 -3.32 0.65
N VAL A 182 17.51 -2.82 -0.49
CA VAL A 182 17.32 -3.65 -1.68
C VAL A 182 18.66 -4.31 -2.06
N PRO A 183 18.73 -5.64 -2.19
CA PRO A 183 19.95 -6.31 -2.62
C PRO A 183 20.37 -5.84 -4.01
N GLN A 184 21.67 -5.68 -4.26
CA GLN A 184 22.19 -5.17 -5.53
C GLN A 184 21.68 -5.94 -6.75
N GLY A 185 21.61 -7.28 -6.66
CA GLY A 185 21.05 -8.14 -7.71
C GLY A 185 19.54 -7.99 -7.95
N LYS A 186 18.84 -7.20 -7.14
CA LYS A 186 17.40 -6.90 -7.24
C LYS A 186 17.11 -5.41 -7.39
N ALA A 187 18.14 -4.59 -7.63
CA ALA A 187 18.00 -3.14 -7.76
C ALA A 187 17.20 -2.73 -9.02
N ASN A 188 17.28 -3.51 -10.10
CA ASN A 188 16.34 -3.40 -11.21
C ASN A 188 14.99 -3.99 -10.80
N LEU A 189 14.17 -3.18 -10.13
CA LEU A 189 12.86 -3.60 -9.61
C LEU A 189 11.97 -4.14 -10.72
N PHE A 190 11.90 -3.46 -11.87
CA PHE A 190 11.04 -3.89 -12.97
C PHE A 190 11.44 -5.27 -13.49
N GLY A 191 12.72 -5.47 -13.81
CA GLY A 191 13.23 -6.77 -14.27
C GLY A 191 12.98 -7.87 -13.24
N THR A 192 13.31 -7.59 -11.97
CA THR A 192 13.13 -8.55 -10.86
C THR A 192 11.66 -8.97 -10.70
N MET A 193 10.73 -8.02 -10.73
CA MET A 193 9.30 -8.31 -10.60
C MET A 193 8.75 -9.08 -11.81
N SER A 194 9.18 -8.68 -13.01
CA SER A 194 8.78 -9.32 -14.27
C SER A 194 9.21 -10.79 -14.31
N GLU A 195 10.48 -11.06 -14.00
CA GLU A 195 11.05 -12.40 -13.98
C GLU A 195 10.28 -13.31 -13.01
N GLN A 196 10.00 -12.81 -11.80
CA GLN A 196 9.27 -13.57 -10.80
C GLN A 196 7.82 -13.85 -11.22
N TYR A 197 7.13 -12.84 -11.76
CA TYR A 197 5.77 -13.00 -12.27
C TYR A 197 5.69 -14.08 -13.36
N TYR A 198 6.56 -13.99 -14.37
CA TYR A 198 6.56 -14.95 -15.47
C TYR A 198 7.04 -16.33 -15.04
N GLY A 199 7.94 -16.41 -14.05
CA GLY A 199 8.35 -17.69 -13.44
C GLY A 199 7.18 -18.41 -12.75
N ASP A 200 6.35 -17.69 -12.00
CA ASP A 200 5.18 -18.29 -11.34
C ASP A 200 4.04 -18.59 -12.33
N LEU A 201 3.86 -17.75 -13.36
CA LEU A 201 2.94 -18.05 -14.47
C LEU A 201 3.40 -19.29 -15.25
N TYR A 202 4.70 -19.44 -15.51
CA TYR A 202 5.25 -20.63 -16.16
C TYR A 202 4.87 -21.90 -15.38
N LYS A 203 5.14 -21.94 -14.07
CA LYS A 203 4.76 -23.08 -13.22
C LYS A 203 3.26 -23.34 -13.22
N THR A 204 2.43 -22.30 -13.25
CA THR A 204 0.97 -22.46 -13.36
C THR A 204 0.59 -23.18 -14.66
N LEU A 205 1.23 -22.81 -15.77
CA LEU A 205 0.95 -23.37 -17.09
C LEU A 205 1.52 -24.76 -17.32
N THR A 206 2.68 -25.08 -16.73
CA THR A 206 3.41 -26.33 -17.00
C THR A 206 3.28 -27.37 -15.91
N GLU A 207 3.16 -26.96 -14.64
CA GLU A 207 3.17 -27.82 -13.47
C GLU A 207 1.80 -27.86 -12.77
N GLY A 208 0.84 -27.02 -13.17
CA GLY A 208 -0.49 -26.95 -12.57
C GLY A 208 -0.50 -26.31 -11.18
N VAL A 209 0.54 -25.56 -10.82
CA VAL A 209 0.59 -24.77 -9.59
C VAL A 209 -0.53 -23.74 -9.59
N GLU A 210 -1.12 -23.46 -8.42
CA GLU A 210 -2.19 -22.48 -8.32
C GLU A 210 -1.71 -21.07 -8.70
N LEU A 211 -2.52 -20.37 -9.50
CA LEU A 211 -2.23 -19.01 -9.95
C LEU A 211 -2.13 -18.05 -8.74
N VAL A 212 -0.99 -17.38 -8.61
CA VAL A 212 -0.71 -16.44 -7.51
C VAL A 212 -1.58 -15.17 -7.59
N ILE A 213 -1.73 -14.61 -8.80
CA ILE A 213 -2.56 -13.42 -9.04
C ILE A 213 -3.90 -13.88 -9.60
N LYS A 214 -4.86 -14.08 -8.71
CA LYS A 214 -6.18 -14.58 -9.07
C LYS A 214 -7.05 -13.44 -9.62
N PRO A 215 -7.80 -13.63 -10.71
CA PRO A 215 -8.70 -12.60 -11.26
C PRO A 215 -9.68 -12.03 -10.23
N GLU A 216 -10.11 -12.83 -9.24
CA GLU A 216 -11.02 -12.39 -8.19
C GLU A 216 -10.41 -11.30 -7.29
N GLN A 217 -9.10 -11.36 -7.06
CA GLN A 217 -8.37 -10.33 -6.29
C GLN A 217 -8.30 -9.03 -7.07
N VAL A 218 -8.07 -9.10 -8.38
CA VAL A 218 -8.05 -7.91 -9.23
C VAL A 218 -9.45 -7.33 -9.43
N ARG A 219 -10.48 -8.18 -9.48
CA ARG A 219 -11.88 -7.72 -9.46
C ARG A 219 -12.21 -6.95 -8.18
N GLN A 220 -11.71 -7.39 -7.03
CA GLN A 220 -11.87 -6.66 -5.77
C GLN A 220 -11.21 -5.27 -5.85
N GLN A 221 -9.98 -5.21 -6.38
CA GLN A 221 -9.28 -3.96 -6.61
C GLN A 221 -10.06 -3.01 -7.53
N ILE A 222 -10.54 -3.50 -8.67
CA ILE A 222 -11.35 -2.71 -9.61
C ILE A 222 -12.58 -2.14 -8.90
N ALA A 223 -13.27 -2.96 -8.09
CA ALA A 223 -14.45 -2.49 -7.35
C ALA A 223 -14.13 -1.40 -6.30
N VAL A 224 -12.93 -1.42 -5.68
CA VAL A 224 -12.46 -0.34 -4.80
C VAL A 224 -12.20 0.94 -5.60
N ILE A 225 -11.52 0.83 -6.75
CA ILE A 225 -11.23 1.96 -7.65
C ILE A 225 -12.51 2.59 -8.17
N GLU A 226 -13.46 1.79 -8.65
CA GLU A 226 -14.77 2.27 -9.09
C GLU A 226 -15.55 2.97 -7.98
N LYS A 227 -15.49 2.44 -6.75
CA LYS A 227 -16.14 3.06 -5.59
C LYS A 227 -15.54 4.42 -5.27
N ALA A 228 -14.22 4.55 -5.40
CA ALA A 228 -13.49 5.81 -5.20
C ALA A 228 -13.89 6.86 -6.24
N HIS A 229 -13.92 6.53 -7.54
CA HIS A 229 -14.40 7.44 -8.58
C HIS A 229 -15.89 7.81 -8.41
N LYS A 230 -16.74 6.87 -7.99
CA LYS A 230 -18.17 7.17 -7.69
C LYS A 230 -18.33 8.20 -6.57
N GLN A 231 -17.38 8.30 -5.63
CA GLN A 231 -17.37 9.31 -4.57
C GLN A 231 -16.83 10.67 -5.04
N ASN A 232 -16.10 10.69 -6.17
CA ASN A 232 -15.36 11.84 -6.65
C ASN A 232 -15.60 12.05 -8.16
N PRO A 233 -16.81 12.49 -8.56
CA PRO A 233 -17.08 12.80 -9.96
C PRO A 233 -16.19 13.95 -10.44
N LEU A 234 -15.50 13.74 -11.56
CA LEU A 234 -14.59 14.73 -12.17
C LEU A 234 -15.25 15.41 -13.37
N SER A 235 -15.07 16.72 -13.50
CA SER A 235 -15.47 17.49 -14.68
C SER A 235 -14.75 16.95 -15.92
N ARG A 236 -15.44 16.84 -17.06
CA ARG A 236 -14.84 16.45 -18.34
C ARG A 236 -14.29 17.66 -19.09
N LEU A 237 -13.35 17.44 -20.01
CA LEU A 237 -12.99 18.48 -20.99
C LEU A 237 -14.24 18.85 -21.81
N GLU A 238 -14.50 20.15 -21.95
CA GLU A 238 -15.50 20.62 -22.91
C GLU A 238 -15.05 20.27 -24.32
N GLY A 239 -16.00 19.89 -25.18
CA GLY A 239 -15.73 19.35 -26.52
C GLY A 239 -14.84 20.26 -27.36
N LYS A 240 -13.99 19.64 -28.18
CA LYS A 240 -13.24 20.31 -29.25
C LYS A 240 -14.18 20.92 -30.29
#